data_AF-A0A5U2F921-F1
#
_entry.id   AF-A0A5U2F921-F1
#
_cell.length_a   1.000
_cell.length_b   1.000
_cell.length_c   1.000
_cell.angle_alpha   90.00
_cell.angle_beta   90.00
_cell.angle_gamma   90.00
#
_symmetry.space_group_name_H-M   'P 1'
#
loop_
_entity.id
_entity.type
_entity.pdbx_description
1 polymer ?
#
loop_
_entity_poly.entity_id
_entity_poly.type
_entity_poly.pdbx_seq_one_letter_code
_entity_poly.pdbx_strand_id
1 'polypeptide(L)'
;MAKLPQKIATNERASETTLREFVSTAAHKPQSGAVVTRVNLSLTNDDLERSDDLQQKLTLSRVEIFRAGLVALDRISNEERLNIAEEIRSNSPKAGRPPVKK
;
A
#
# COMPACT_ATOMS: atom_id res chain seq x y z
N MET A 1 -14.78 33.12 3.17
CA MET A 1 -14.70 32.06 2.14
C MET A 1 -13.46 31.23 2.41
N ALA A 2 -13.61 29.92 2.67
CA ALA A 2 -12.47 29.04 2.91
C ALA A 2 -11.75 28.74 1.58
N LYS A 3 -10.44 28.94 1.53
CA LYS A 3 -9.62 28.58 0.36
C LYS A 3 -9.64 27.06 0.19
N LEU A 4 -10.10 26.60 -0.98
CA LEU A 4 -10.02 25.19 -1.38
C LEU A 4 -8.54 24.79 -1.53
N PRO A 5 -8.12 23.63 -1.01
CA PRO A 5 -6.75 23.15 -1.18
C PRO A 5 -6.49 22.84 -2.66
N GLN A 6 -5.46 23.47 -3.22
CA GLN A 6 -4.97 23.15 -4.57
C GLN A 6 -4.39 21.73 -4.55
N LYS A 7 -4.88 20.87 -5.44
CA LYS A 7 -4.19 19.62 -5.78
C LYS A 7 -2.80 19.99 -6.26
N ILE A 8 -1.77 19.53 -5.56
CA ILE A 8 -0.40 19.57 -6.07
C ILE A 8 -0.39 18.66 -7.29
N ALA A 9 -0.40 19.26 -8.48
CA ALA A 9 -0.13 18.55 -9.71
C ALA A 9 1.34 18.10 -9.64
N THR A 10 1.56 16.80 -9.58
CA THR A 10 2.88 16.14 -9.56
C THR A 10 3.58 16.24 -10.93
N ASN A 11 3.54 17.41 -11.55
CA ASN A 11 4.26 17.72 -12.77
C ASN A 11 4.94 19.05 -12.56
N GLU A 12 6.08 19.03 -11.87
CA GLU A 12 7.26 19.85 -12.14
C GLU A 12 8.29 19.61 -11.03
N ARG A 13 9.47 19.08 -11.42
CA ARG A 13 10.68 18.86 -10.60
C ARG A 13 10.74 17.57 -9.78
N ALA A 14 10.87 16.46 -10.49
CA ALA A 14 11.65 15.30 -10.03
C ALA A 14 13.18 15.60 -10.07
N SER A 15 13.60 16.76 -9.57
CA SER A 15 15.01 17.12 -9.42
C SER A 15 15.33 17.08 -7.94
N GLU A 16 15.98 15.98 -7.53
CA GLU A 16 16.75 15.85 -6.29
C GLU A 16 16.07 16.41 -5.03
N THR A 17 14.95 15.81 -4.62
CA THR A 17 14.47 15.98 -3.24
C THR A 17 15.56 15.51 -2.29
N THR A 18 16.20 16.45 -1.60
CA THR A 18 17.27 16.15 -0.65
C THR A 18 16.71 15.40 0.56
N LEU A 19 17.54 14.61 1.25
CA LEU A 19 17.12 13.87 2.45
C LEU A 19 16.47 14.79 3.50
N ARG A 20 16.95 16.04 3.57
CA ARG A 20 16.42 17.08 4.44
C ARG A 20 15.00 17.51 4.05
N GLU A 21 14.72 17.64 2.77
CA GLU A 21 13.38 17.97 2.26
C GLU A 21 12.41 16.80 2.43
N PHE A 22 12.88 15.56 2.27
CA PHE A 22 12.09 14.37 2.58
C PHE A 22 11.71 14.31 4.07
N VAL A 23 12.68 14.52 4.97
CA VAL A 23 12.41 14.54 6.42
C VAL A 23 11.52 15.72 6.82
N SER A 24 11.72 16.89 6.20
CA SER A 24 10.89 18.08 6.44
C SER A 24 9.45 17.86 5.98
N THR A 25 9.23 17.31 4.78
CA THR A 25 7.89 17.00 4.26
C THR A 25 7.20 15.90 5.07
N ALA A 26 7.94 14.89 5.55
CA ALA A 26 7.41 13.86 6.44
C ALA A 26 6.97 14.39 7.83
N ALA A 27 7.51 15.54 8.25
CA ALA A 27 7.12 16.22 9.49
C ALA A 27 5.87 17.11 9.36
N HIS A 28 5.47 17.45 8.13
CA HIS A 28 4.23 18.20 7.91
C HIS A 28 3.02 17.27 8.02
N LYS A 29 2.01 17.67 8.81
CA LYS A 29 0.73 16.95 8.84
C LYS A 29 0.13 16.93 7.43
N PRO A 30 -0.39 15.78 6.96
CA PRO A 30 -1.00 15.70 5.64
C PRO A 30 -2.11 16.74 5.51
N GLN A 31 -2.17 17.36 4.33
CA GLN A 31 -3.11 18.45 4.02
C GLN A 31 -4.57 17.97 3.96
N SER A 32 -4.80 16.66 3.87
CA SER A 32 -6.11 16.05 4.14
C SER A 32 -6.14 15.60 5.61
N GLY A 33 -7.16 16.04 6.35
CA GLY A 33 -7.39 15.70 7.76
C GLY A 33 -7.77 14.23 8.00
N ALA A 34 -7.33 13.30 7.14
CA ALA A 34 -7.49 11.88 7.37
C ALA A 34 -6.50 11.47 8.47
N VAL A 35 -7.03 10.93 9.57
CA VAL A 35 -6.22 10.28 10.60
C VAL A 35 -5.54 9.07 9.96
N VAL A 36 -4.24 9.18 9.69
CA VAL A 36 -3.44 8.08 9.15
C VAL A 36 -2.89 7.26 10.31
N THR A 37 -3.42 6.07 10.50
CA THR A 37 -2.81 5.07 11.40
C THR A 37 -1.76 4.29 10.62
N ARG A 38 -0.50 4.36 11.07
CA ARG A 38 0.58 3.56 10.48
C ARG A 38 0.52 2.15 11.06
N VAL A 39 0.47 1.16 10.18
CA VAL A 39 0.55 -0.27 10.52
C VAL A 39 1.78 -0.87 9.86
N ASN A 40 2.55 -1.66 10.62
CA ASN A 40 3.67 -2.42 10.08
C ASN A 40 3.16 -3.81 9.68
N LEU A 41 3.29 -4.14 8.40
CA LEU A 41 2.88 -5.43 7.85
C LEU A 41 4.11 -6.16 7.31
N SER A 42 4.20 -7.46 7.59
CA SER A 42 5.21 -8.32 6.99
C SER A 42 4.70 -8.85 5.66
N LEU A 43 5.52 -8.73 4.61
CA LEU A 43 5.25 -9.25 3.27
C LEU A 43 6.25 -10.35 2.94
N THR A 44 5.81 -11.37 2.23
CA THR A 44 6.71 -12.38 1.65
C THR A 44 7.44 -11.83 0.42
N ASN A 45 8.47 -12.52 -0.04
CA ASN A 45 9.14 -12.15 -1.30
C ASN A 45 8.16 -12.22 -2.49
N ASP A 46 7.30 -13.23 -2.53
CA ASP A 46 6.27 -13.37 -3.56
C ASP A 46 5.28 -12.19 -3.54
N ASP A 47 4.90 -11.71 -2.35
CA ASP A 47 4.05 -10.51 -2.21
C ASP A 47 4.77 -9.26 -2.74
N LEU A 48 6.07 -9.13 -2.46
CA LEU A 48 6.89 -8.01 -2.94
C LEU A 48 7.00 -8.02 -4.47
N GLU A 49 7.36 -9.16 -5.05
CA GLU A 49 7.49 -9.33 -6.51
C GLU A 49 6.18 -9.03 -7.24
N ARG A 50 5.06 -9.57 -6.75
CA ARG A 50 3.73 -9.28 -7.31
C ARG A 50 3.35 -7.82 -7.16
N SER A 51 3.64 -7.23 -6.00
CA SER A 51 3.37 -5.82 -5.78
C SER A 51 4.17 -4.95 -6.76
N ASP A 52 5.44 -5.25 -6.99
CA ASP A 52 6.31 -4.48 -7.90
C ASP A 52 5.81 -4.53 -9.34
N ASP A 53 5.40 -5.71 -9.82
CA ASP A 53 4.79 -5.88 -11.13
C ASP A 53 3.50 -5.05 -11.28
N LEU A 54 2.63 -5.07 -10.26
CA LEU A 54 1.41 -4.27 -10.24
C LEU A 54 1.69 -2.76 -10.16
N GLN A 55 2.72 -2.35 -9.41
CA GLN A 55 3.12 -0.95 -9.34
C GLN A 55 3.56 -0.43 -10.72
N GLN A 56 4.34 -1.22 -11.45
CA GLN A 56 4.79 -0.88 -12.80
C GLN A 56 3.62 -0.84 -13.79
N LYS A 57 2.75 -1.87 -13.77
CA LYS A 57 1.64 -1.99 -14.72
C LYS A 57 0.54 -0.95 -14.52
N LEU A 58 0.20 -0.66 -13.27
CA LEU A 58 -0.94 0.18 -12.92
C LEU A 58 -0.52 1.59 -12.50
N THR A 59 0.78 1.87 -12.40
CA THR A 59 1.33 3.15 -11.89
C THR A 59 0.77 3.48 -10.50
N LEU A 60 0.64 2.46 -9.65
CA LEU A 60 0.14 2.58 -8.28
C LEU A 60 1.26 2.42 -7.26
N SER A 61 1.10 3.03 -6.08
CA SER A 61 1.89 2.68 -4.89
C SER A 61 1.41 1.36 -4.27
N ARG A 62 2.26 0.69 -3.47
CA ARG A 62 1.84 -0.54 -2.74
C ARG A 62 0.61 -0.31 -1.85
N VAL A 63 0.49 0.87 -1.26
CA VAL A 63 -0.69 1.24 -0.44
C VAL A 63 -1.95 1.35 -1.29
N GLU A 64 -1.85 1.88 -2.51
CA GLU A 64 -2.97 1.95 -3.44
C GLU A 64 -3.35 0.56 -3.98
N ILE A 65 -2.37 -0.32 -4.23
CA ILE A 65 -2.63 -1.73 -4.56
C ILE A 65 -3.38 -2.42 -3.42
N PHE A 66 -2.94 -2.24 -2.17
CA PHE A 66 -3.65 -2.77 -1.00
C PHE A 66 -5.10 -2.26 -0.94
N ARG A 67 -5.32 -0.95 -1.15
CA ARG A 67 -6.67 -0.37 -1.20
C ARG A 67 -7.50 -0.93 -2.36
N ALA A 68 -6.91 -1.13 -3.53
CA ALA A 68 -7.58 -1.75 -4.68
C ALA A 68 -8.02 -3.17 -4.34
N GLY A 69 -7.21 -3.93 -3.60
CA GLY A 69 -7.58 -5.24 -3.07
C GLY A 69 -8.81 -5.20 -2.16
N LEU A 70 -8.88 -4.23 -1.23
CA LEU A 70 -10.07 -4.05 -0.37
C LEU A 70 -11.33 -3.73 -1.20
N VAL A 71 -11.22 -2.82 -2.16
CA VAL A 71 -12.33 -2.48 -3.07
C VAL A 71 -12.76 -3.69 -3.91
N ALA A 72 -11.82 -4.53 -4.34
CA ALA A 72 -12.14 -5.75 -5.08
C ALA A 72 -12.90 -6.76 -4.19
N LEU A 73 -12.49 -6.93 -2.93
CA LEU A 73 -13.18 -7.78 -1.96
C LEU A 73 -14.62 -7.32 -1.70
N ASP A 74 -14.88 -6.01 -1.74
CA ASP A 74 -16.24 -5.48 -1.56
C ASP A 74 -17.18 -5.81 -2.73
N ARG A 75 -16.64 -6.10 -3.92
CA ARG A 75 -17.41 -6.35 -5.15
C ARG A 75 -17.77 -7.82 -5.38
N ILE A 76 -17.19 -8.72 -4.61
CA ILE A 76 -17.42 -10.17 -4.72
C ILE A 76 -18.37 -10.66 -3.62
N SER A 77 -18.93 -11.85 -3.83
CA SER A 77 -19.85 -12.49 -2.89
C SER A 77 -19.17 -12.84 -1.56
N ASN A 78 -19.96 -13.05 -0.51
CA ASN A 78 -19.41 -13.44 0.79
C ASN A 78 -18.71 -14.81 0.74
N GLU A 79 -19.23 -15.74 -0.06
CA GLU A 79 -18.63 -17.06 -0.26
C GLU A 79 -17.24 -16.96 -0.90
N GLU A 80 -17.09 -16.13 -1.95
CA GLU A 80 -15.80 -15.89 -2.58
C GLU A 80 -14.80 -15.22 -1.61
N ARG A 81 -15.25 -14.26 -0.78
CA ARG A 81 -14.40 -13.66 0.26
C ARG A 81 -13.88 -14.71 1.24
N LEU A 82 -14.73 -15.64 1.65
CA LEU A 82 -14.35 -16.73 2.57
C LEU A 82 -13.31 -17.65 1.92
N ASN A 83 -13.52 -18.03 0.66
CA ASN A 83 -12.58 -18.87 -0.09
C ASN A 83 -11.19 -18.20 -0.21
N ILE A 84 -11.15 -16.90 -0.56
CA ILE A 84 -9.90 -16.14 -0.61
C ILE A 84 -9.23 -16.10 0.77
N ALA A 85 -9.99 -15.91 1.84
CA ALA A 85 -9.45 -15.88 3.20
C ALA A 85 -8.88 -17.24 3.66
N GLU A 86 -9.44 -18.36 3.19
CA GLU A 86 -8.90 -19.70 3.42
C GLU A 86 -7.62 -19.97 2.63
N GLU A 87 -7.57 -19.54 1.37
CA GLU A 87 -6.37 -19.65 0.54
C GLU A 87 -5.21 -18.85 1.15
N ILE A 88 -5.44 -17.60 1.55
CA ILE A 88 -4.44 -16.75 2.20
C ILE A 88 -3.95 -17.40 3.50
N ARG A 89 -4.85 -17.92 4.35
CA ARG A 89 -4.47 -18.57 5.61
C ARG A 89 -3.62 -19.84 5.40
N SER A 90 -3.88 -20.56 4.31
CA SER A 90 -3.14 -21.78 3.98
C SER A 90 -1.72 -21.47 3.49
N ASN A 91 -1.55 -20.36 2.77
CA ASN A 91 -0.27 -19.95 2.16
C ASN A 91 0.53 -18.97 3.03
N SER A 92 -0.10 -18.33 4.02
CA SER A 92 0.57 -17.37 4.89
C SER A 92 1.67 -18.05 5.70
N PRO A 93 2.88 -17.46 5.79
CA PRO A 93 3.92 -17.97 6.66
C PRO A 93 3.41 -17.98 8.10
N LYS A 94 3.45 -19.15 8.75
CA LYS A 94 3.08 -19.28 10.16
C LYS A 94 4.20 -18.63 10.99
N ALA A 95 3.86 -17.62 11.78
CA ALA A 95 4.79 -16.96 12.68
C ALA A 95 5.52 -18.02 13.54
N GLY A 96 6.86 -17.97 13.54
CA GLY A 96 7.71 -18.87 14.32
C GLY A 96 8.12 -20.19 13.66
N ARG A 97 7.64 -20.51 12.44
CA ARG A 97 8.13 -21.69 11.71
C ARG A 97 9.38 -21.29 10.89
N PRO A 98 10.53 -21.97 11.06
CA PRO A 98 11.68 -21.73 10.19
C PRO A 98 11.27 -21.94 8.73
N PRO A 99 11.82 -21.15 7.78
CA PRO A 99 11.57 -21.38 6.37
C PRO A 99 11.95 -22.84 6.04
N VAL A 100 11.00 -23.59 5.47
CA VAL A 100 11.31 -24.92 4.94
C VAL A 100 12.24 -24.67 3.76
N LYS A 101 13.53 -24.97 3.94
CA LYS A 101 14.53 -24.88 2.87
C LYS A 101 13.98 -25.60 1.62
N LYS A 102 13.99 -24.90 0.48
CA LYS A 102 14.00 -25.56 -0.84
C LYS A 102 15.41 -26.00 -1.15
#